data_AF-A0A5J4UYB9-F1
#
_entry.id   AF-A0A5J4UYB9-F1
#
_cell.length_a   1.000
_cell.length_b   1.000
_cell.length_c   1.000
_cell.angle_alpha   90.00
_cell.angle_beta   90.00
_cell.angle_gamma   90.00
#
_symmetry.space_group_name_H-M   'P 1'
#
loop_
_entity.id
_entity.type
_entity.pdbx_description
1 polymer ?
#
loop_
_entity_poly.entity_id
_entity_poly.type
_entity_poly.pdbx_seq_one_letter_code
_entity_poly.pdbx_strand_id
1 'polypeptide(L)'
;MILFQKANITQLCFELRSSNEDLHLNALRRLLDILLLSPQSTQTIKQLDIVGILKNFLSSEAAPELIGLSVGMLMILGERFGISGKKHCRCACGAWALVQIILSSDEVLSRSGSDQLCKLIESEVEIRRALLCTNFIDIVIEQLKIGTLTQNQQSSSSSSTSSSYKQSLEGQSTPNYIKSGLLTVVLKLAEGEGLEQLRSLIPCLEILMKCQEKELKGKARQIL
;
A
#
# COMPACT_ATOMS: atom_id res chain seq x y z
N MET A 1 -9.69 29.91 -24.94
CA MET A 1 -9.25 29.20 -23.71
C MET A 1 -9.24 27.67 -23.89
N ILE A 2 -10.34 27.03 -24.30
CA ILE A 2 -10.45 25.56 -24.43
C ILE A 2 -9.44 24.95 -25.44
N LEU A 3 -9.22 25.58 -26.59
CA LEU A 3 -8.28 25.09 -27.61
C LEU A 3 -6.81 25.15 -27.15
N PHE A 4 -6.44 26.19 -26.40
CA PHE A 4 -5.09 26.35 -25.84
C PHE A 4 -4.79 25.28 -24.80
N GLN A 5 -5.79 24.94 -23.98
CA GLN A 5 -5.68 23.89 -22.98
C GLN A 5 -5.56 22.50 -23.61
N LYS A 6 -6.31 22.22 -24.69
CA LYS A 6 -6.19 20.95 -25.43
C LYS A 6 -4.81 20.80 -26.07
N ALA A 7 -4.27 21.85 -26.68
CA ALA A 7 -2.91 21.83 -27.26
C ALA A 7 -1.84 21.54 -26.19
N ASN A 8 -2.00 22.10 -24.99
CA ASN A 8 -1.10 21.85 -23.87
C ASN A 8 -1.14 20.37 -23.41
N ILE A 9 -2.33 19.77 -23.30
CA ILE A 9 -2.46 18.35 -22.93
C ILE A 9 -1.89 17.44 -24.04
N THR A 10 -2.10 17.76 -25.32
CA THR A 10 -1.52 16.97 -26.41
C THR A 10 0.01 16.92 -26.34
N GLN A 11 0.65 18.05 -26.03
CA GLN A 11 2.10 18.11 -25.85
C GLN A 11 2.57 17.25 -24.67
N LEU A 12 1.87 17.31 -23.53
CA LEU A 12 2.16 16.46 -22.37
C LEU A 12 1.99 14.97 -22.72
N CYS A 13 0.96 14.62 -23.50
CA CYS A 13 0.76 13.26 -23.97
C CYS A 13 1.84 12.77 -24.94
N PHE A 14 2.53 13.67 -25.65
CA PHE A 14 3.70 13.34 -26.45
C PHE A 14 4.92 13.08 -25.56
N GLU A 15 5.17 13.97 -24.60
CA GLU A 15 6.24 13.83 -23.60
C GLU A 15 6.12 12.52 -22.81
N LEU A 16 4.91 12.15 -22.38
CA LEU A 16 4.65 10.91 -21.64
C LEU A 16 4.77 9.62 -22.48
N ARG A 17 4.76 9.73 -23.81
CA ARG A 17 4.98 8.60 -24.72
C ARG A 17 6.42 8.52 -25.24
N SER A 18 7.22 9.55 -24.96
CA SER A 18 8.61 9.60 -25.35
C SER A 18 9.41 8.51 -24.63
N SER A 19 10.45 8.00 -25.28
CA SER A 19 11.46 7.14 -24.65
C SER A 19 12.37 7.91 -23.68
N ASN A 20 12.27 9.24 -23.63
CA ASN A 20 13.03 10.05 -22.69
C ASN A 20 12.30 10.15 -21.35
N GLU A 21 12.76 9.37 -20.37
CA GLU A 21 12.19 9.28 -19.02
C GLU A 21 12.28 10.59 -18.22
N ASP A 22 13.26 11.45 -18.52
CA ASP A 22 13.45 12.74 -17.84
C ASP A 22 12.25 13.68 -18.02
N LEU A 23 11.46 13.46 -19.07
CA LEU A 23 10.27 14.26 -19.37
C LEU A 23 9.04 13.83 -18.55
N HIS A 24 9.01 12.57 -18.11
CA HIS A 24 7.77 11.94 -17.63
C HIS A 24 7.27 12.56 -16.33
N LEU A 25 8.15 12.81 -15.36
CA LEU A 25 7.76 13.32 -14.05
C LEU A 25 7.13 14.72 -14.15
N ASN A 26 7.77 15.63 -14.88
CA ASN A 26 7.26 16.98 -15.08
C ASN A 26 5.94 16.94 -15.87
N ALA A 27 5.87 16.11 -16.92
CA ALA A 27 4.66 15.96 -17.71
C ALA A 27 3.48 15.41 -16.89
N LEU A 28 3.70 14.43 -16.00
CA LEU A 28 2.68 13.92 -15.09
C LEU A 28 2.21 14.97 -14.09
N ARG A 29 3.12 15.75 -13.48
CA ARG A 29 2.76 16.83 -12.54
C ARG A 29 1.87 17.87 -13.21
N ARG A 30 2.26 18.34 -14.39
CA ARG A 30 1.47 19.31 -15.17
C ARG A 30 0.12 18.73 -15.61
N LEU A 31 0.08 17.45 -15.97
CA LEU A 31 -1.17 16.79 -16.33
C LEU A 31 -2.10 16.67 -15.11
N LEU A 32 -1.57 16.34 -13.93
CA LEU A 32 -2.34 16.32 -12.68
C LEU A 32 -2.94 17.70 -12.37
N ASP A 33 -2.16 18.78 -12.48
CA ASP A 33 -2.67 20.14 -12.27
C ASP A 33 -3.84 20.46 -13.21
N ILE A 34 -3.71 20.09 -14.49
CA ILE A 34 -4.79 20.27 -15.48
C ILE A 34 -6.03 19.44 -15.11
N LEU A 35 -5.84 18.18 -14.70
CA LEU A 35 -6.95 17.33 -14.29
C LEU A 35 -7.64 17.88 -13.04
N LEU A 36 -6.90 18.40 -12.05
CA LEU A 36 -7.48 18.97 -10.83
C LEU A 36 -8.23 20.27 -11.10
N LEU A 37 -7.59 21.24 -11.77
CA LEU A 37 -8.08 22.60 -11.93
C LEU A 37 -9.15 22.76 -13.02
N SER A 38 -9.23 21.83 -13.95
CA SER A 38 -10.17 21.92 -15.07
C SER A 38 -10.77 20.57 -15.40
N PRO A 39 -12.07 20.35 -15.14
CA PRO A 39 -12.73 19.12 -15.53
C PRO A 39 -12.68 18.97 -17.06
N GLN A 40 -11.76 18.11 -17.52
CA GLN A 40 -11.64 17.78 -18.93
C GLN A 40 -12.91 17.03 -19.35
N SER A 41 -13.38 17.28 -20.57
CA SER A 41 -14.49 16.51 -21.10
C SER A 41 -14.10 15.03 -21.20
N THR A 42 -15.05 14.13 -20.97
CA THR A 42 -14.87 12.68 -21.19
C THR A 42 -14.33 12.38 -22.59
N GLN A 43 -14.70 13.20 -23.57
CA GLN A 43 -14.23 13.09 -24.95
C GLN A 43 -12.73 13.40 -25.07
N THR A 44 -12.21 14.43 -24.40
CA THR A 44 -10.77 14.76 -24.39
C THR A 44 -9.95 13.62 -23.79
N ILE A 45 -10.40 13.07 -22.65
CA ILE A 45 -9.71 11.96 -21.98
C ILE A 45 -9.59 10.74 -22.91
N LYS A 46 -10.67 10.41 -23.62
CA LYS A 46 -10.70 9.31 -24.59
C LYS A 46 -9.83 9.59 -25.83
N GLN A 47 -9.94 10.78 -26.42
CA GLN A 47 -9.20 11.13 -27.64
C GLN A 47 -7.68 11.10 -27.46
N LEU A 48 -7.20 11.51 -26.29
CA LEU A 48 -5.76 11.57 -26.00
C LEU A 48 -5.23 10.29 -25.35
N ASP A 49 -6.10 9.30 -25.12
CA ASP A 49 -5.80 8.03 -24.46
C ASP A 49 -5.03 8.23 -23.13
N ILE A 50 -5.54 9.15 -22.29
CA ILE A 50 -4.90 9.48 -21.01
C ILE A 50 -4.88 8.26 -20.08
N VAL A 51 -5.94 7.43 -20.09
CA VAL A 51 -5.98 6.22 -19.27
C VAL A 51 -4.91 5.22 -19.72
N GLY A 52 -4.74 5.01 -21.03
CA GLY A 52 -3.69 4.13 -21.57
C GLY A 52 -2.29 4.62 -21.24
N ILE A 53 -2.04 5.94 -21.33
CA ILE A 53 -0.77 6.56 -20.91
C ILE A 53 -0.50 6.27 -19.42
N LEU A 54 -1.44 6.62 -18.53
CA LEU A 54 -1.24 6.46 -17.08
C LEU A 54 -1.04 5.00 -16.69
N LYS A 55 -1.75 4.07 -17.34
CA LYS A 55 -1.62 2.62 -17.12
C LYS A 55 -0.19 2.12 -17.40
N ASN A 56 0.57 2.76 -18.29
CA ASN A 56 1.94 2.33 -18.60
C ASN A 56 2.93 2.61 -17.46
N PHE A 57 2.60 3.52 -16.54
CA PHE A 57 3.41 3.83 -15.37
C PHE A 57 3.04 2.98 -14.14
N LEU A 58 2.17 1.98 -14.28
CA LEU A 58 1.78 1.08 -13.18
C LEU A 58 2.67 -0.17 -13.08
N SER A 59 3.75 -0.25 -13.87
CA SER A 59 4.68 -1.37 -13.79
C SER A 59 5.53 -1.28 -12.51
N SER A 60 5.98 -2.43 -12.00
CA SER A 60 6.91 -2.49 -10.87
C SER A 60 8.30 -1.91 -11.17
N GLU A 61 8.61 -1.69 -12.45
CA GLU A 61 9.88 -1.14 -12.92
C GLU A 61 9.86 0.40 -12.97
N ALA A 62 8.68 1.02 -12.94
CA ALA A 62 8.55 2.47 -12.98
C ALA A 62 9.02 3.11 -11.65
N ALA A 63 9.53 4.34 -11.73
CA ALA A 63 9.92 5.09 -10.55
C ALA A 63 8.71 5.28 -9.60
N PRO A 64 8.88 5.15 -8.26
CA PRO A 64 7.78 5.20 -7.30
C PRO A 64 6.90 6.46 -7.41
N GLU A 65 7.51 7.60 -7.73
CA GLU A 65 6.81 8.87 -7.91
C GLU A 65 5.88 8.84 -9.13
N LEU A 66 6.31 8.22 -10.24
CA LEU A 66 5.50 8.07 -11.45
C LEU A 66 4.31 7.13 -11.21
N ILE A 67 4.56 6.03 -10.49
CA ILE A 67 3.50 5.11 -10.04
C ILE A 67 2.49 5.87 -9.19
N GLY A 68 2.96 6.59 -8.17
CA GLY A 68 2.11 7.34 -7.24
C GLY A 68 1.24 8.38 -7.93
N LEU A 69 1.82 9.20 -8.82
CA LEU A 69 1.08 10.19 -9.60
C LEU A 69 0.05 9.52 -10.52
N SER A 70 0.45 8.45 -11.22
CA SER A 70 -0.42 7.78 -12.18
C SER A 70 -1.60 7.08 -11.51
N VAL A 71 -1.36 6.40 -10.38
CA VAL A 71 -2.42 5.82 -9.54
C VAL A 71 -3.38 6.90 -9.05
N GLY A 72 -2.85 8.00 -8.50
CA GLY A 72 -3.65 9.13 -8.03
C GLY A 72 -4.56 9.71 -9.11
N MET A 73 -4.01 9.93 -10.31
CA MET A 73 -4.75 10.45 -11.45
C MET A 73 -5.82 9.47 -11.94
N LEU A 74 -5.53 8.17 -12.01
CA LEU A 74 -6.52 7.15 -12.37
C LEU A 74 -7.67 7.10 -11.36
N MET A 75 -7.39 7.27 -10.06
CA MET A 75 -8.44 7.40 -9.05
C MET A 75 -9.31 8.64 -9.27
N ILE A 76 -8.71 9.81 -9.58
CA ILE A 76 -9.45 11.04 -9.90
C ILE A 76 -10.35 10.84 -11.13
N LEU A 77 -9.84 10.19 -12.18
CA LEU A 77 -10.61 9.90 -13.39
C LEU A 77 -11.76 8.92 -13.11
N GLY A 78 -11.50 7.87 -12.33
CA GLY A 78 -12.51 6.90 -11.90
C GLY A 78 -13.61 7.55 -11.07
N GLU A 79 -13.27 8.51 -10.22
CA GLU A 79 -14.24 9.28 -9.43
C GLU A 79 -15.14 10.14 -10.32
N ARG A 80 -14.55 10.84 -11.30
CA ARG A 80 -15.28 11.80 -12.15
C ARG A 80 -16.14 11.15 -13.22
N PHE A 81 -15.69 10.03 -13.77
CA PHE A 81 -16.32 9.40 -14.93
C PHE A 81 -16.90 8.01 -14.65
N GLY A 82 -16.69 7.46 -13.46
CA GLY A 82 -17.26 6.19 -13.03
C GLY A 82 -18.76 6.26 -12.74
N ILE A 83 -19.40 5.10 -12.66
CA ILE A 83 -20.82 4.99 -12.31
C ILE A 83 -21.02 5.45 -10.86
N SER A 84 -21.83 6.49 -10.67
CA SER A 84 -22.24 6.97 -9.35
C SER A 84 -23.03 5.89 -8.61
N GLY A 85 -22.61 5.56 -7.38
CA GLY A 85 -23.32 4.60 -6.51
C GLY A 85 -22.43 3.62 -5.74
N LYS A 86 -21.18 3.39 -6.17
CA LYS A 86 -20.23 2.51 -5.45
C LYS A 86 -19.31 3.29 -4.52
N LYS A 87 -19.89 3.93 -3.48
CA LYS A 87 -19.11 4.66 -2.46
C LYS A 87 -18.05 3.78 -1.78
N HIS A 88 -18.32 2.48 -1.65
CA HIS A 88 -17.50 1.54 -0.88
C HIS A 88 -16.10 1.31 -1.47
N CYS A 89 -15.94 1.42 -2.80
CA CYS A 89 -14.64 1.23 -3.46
C CYS A 89 -13.64 2.35 -3.11
N ARG A 90 -14.14 3.56 -2.81
CA ARG A 90 -13.32 4.77 -2.64
C ARG A 90 -12.65 4.81 -1.28
N CYS A 91 -13.42 4.49 -0.23
CA CYS A 91 -12.95 4.43 1.14
C CYS A 91 -11.88 3.33 1.32
N ALA A 92 -11.99 2.23 0.57
CA ALA A 92 -10.99 1.16 0.55
C ALA A 92 -9.62 1.63 0.01
N CYS A 93 -9.58 2.48 -1.01
CA CYS A 93 -8.32 3.03 -1.52
C CYS A 93 -7.62 3.92 -0.48
N GLY A 94 -8.39 4.73 0.26
CA GLY A 94 -7.85 5.55 1.35
C GLY A 94 -7.28 4.70 2.49
N ALA A 95 -7.96 3.62 2.85
CA ALA A 95 -7.47 2.65 3.82
C ALA A 95 -6.14 2.02 3.37
N TRP A 96 -6.01 1.68 2.08
CA TRP A 96 -4.77 1.13 1.55
C TRP A 96 -3.60 2.12 1.59
N ALA A 97 -3.85 3.39 1.28
CA ALA A 97 -2.83 4.44 1.41
C ALA A 97 -2.32 4.54 2.86
N LEU A 98 -3.20 4.41 3.85
CA LEU A 98 -2.82 4.38 5.25
C LEU A 98 -2.03 3.13 5.63
N VAL A 99 -2.37 1.95 5.07
CA VAL A 99 -1.54 0.73 5.22
C VAL A 99 -0.13 0.96 4.71
N GLN A 100 0.03 1.59 3.54
CA GLN A 100 1.36 1.93 3.00
C GLN A 100 2.13 2.90 3.90
N ILE A 101 1.44 3.88 4.52
CA ILE A 101 2.05 4.80 5.50
C ILE A 101 2.51 4.05 6.75
N ILE A 102 1.77 3.05 7.24
CA ILE A 102 2.19 2.20 8.37
C ILE A 102 3.52 1.50 8.07
N LEU A 103 3.74 1.10 6.81
CA LEU A 103 4.97 0.45 6.36
C LEU A 103 6.15 1.42 6.13
N SER A 104 5.97 2.71 6.41
CA SER A 104 7.03 3.72 6.28
C SER A 104 8.22 3.45 7.20
N SER A 105 9.41 3.80 6.72
CA SER A 105 10.64 3.85 7.54
C SER A 105 10.63 5.00 8.56
N ASP A 106 9.74 5.98 8.41
CA ASP A 106 9.53 7.04 9.39
C ASP A 106 8.57 6.56 10.50
N GLU A 107 9.06 6.48 11.73
CA GLU A 107 8.30 5.99 12.88
C GLU A 107 7.08 6.87 13.20
N VAL A 108 7.20 8.19 13.08
CA VAL A 108 6.12 9.13 13.41
C VAL A 108 5.00 8.99 12.39
N LEU A 109 5.33 8.92 11.10
CA LEU A 109 4.38 8.68 10.03
C LEU A 109 3.76 7.29 10.14
N SER A 110 4.55 6.25 10.44
CA SER A 110 4.05 4.88 10.63
C SER A 110 2.99 4.80 11.73
N ARG A 111 3.29 5.36 12.92
CA ARG A 111 2.36 5.42 14.05
C ARG A 111 1.10 6.23 13.71
N SER A 112 1.28 7.39 13.08
CA SER A 112 0.16 8.22 12.61
C SER A 112 -0.73 7.44 11.62
N GLY A 113 -0.13 6.66 10.71
CA GLY A 113 -0.84 5.82 9.76
C GLY A 113 -1.76 4.81 10.45
N SER A 114 -1.25 4.12 11.48
CA SER A 114 -2.06 3.15 12.23
C SER A 114 -3.18 3.81 13.02
N ASP A 115 -2.92 4.97 13.63
CA ASP A 115 -3.92 5.70 14.40
C ASP A 115 -5.06 6.22 13.52
N GLN A 116 -4.72 6.81 12.37
CA GLN A 116 -5.73 7.30 11.43
C GLN A 116 -6.51 6.17 10.78
N LEU A 117 -5.86 5.03 10.49
CA LEU A 117 -6.57 3.87 9.95
C LEU A 117 -7.55 3.29 10.96
N CYS A 118 -7.20 3.23 12.24
CA CYS A 118 -8.11 2.77 13.29
C CYS A 118 -9.35 3.68 13.41
N LYS A 119 -9.16 5.00 13.43
CA LYS A 119 -10.27 5.98 13.44
C LYS A 119 -11.16 5.83 12.21
N LEU A 120 -10.55 5.59 11.05
CA LEU A 120 -11.25 5.40 9.80
C LEU A 120 -12.10 4.11 9.82
N ILE A 121 -11.58 3.01 10.37
CA ILE A 121 -12.32 1.75 10.61
C ILE A 121 -13.50 1.95 11.57
N GLU A 122 -13.34 2.80 12.60
CA GLU A 122 -14.44 3.15 13.52
C GLU A 122 -15.58 3.89 12.81
N SER A 123 -15.22 4.87 11.98
CA SER A 123 -16.20 5.71 11.29
C SER A 123 -16.92 5.00 10.14
N GLU A 124 -16.29 4.01 9.50
CA GLU A 124 -16.76 3.44 8.23
C GLU A 124 -16.67 1.91 8.24
N VAL A 125 -17.78 1.24 8.57
CA VAL A 125 -17.87 -0.23 8.69
C VAL A 125 -17.42 -0.95 7.41
N GLU A 126 -17.67 -0.38 6.24
CA GLU A 126 -17.27 -0.96 4.96
C GLU A 126 -15.75 -1.06 4.77
N ILE A 127 -14.98 -0.22 5.46
CA ILE A 127 -13.51 -0.26 5.43
C ILE A 127 -12.98 -1.49 6.17
N ARG A 128 -13.62 -1.85 7.30
CA ARG A 128 -13.33 -3.09 8.02
C ARG A 128 -13.45 -4.30 7.09
N ARG A 129 -14.60 -4.40 6.39
CA ARG A 129 -14.87 -5.48 5.43
C ARG A 129 -13.84 -5.47 4.29
N ALA A 130 -13.52 -4.30 3.75
CA ALA A 130 -12.52 -4.19 2.68
C ALA A 130 -11.13 -4.68 3.12
N LEU A 131 -10.67 -4.31 4.32
CA LEU A 131 -9.39 -4.79 4.85
C LEU A 131 -9.38 -6.31 5.07
N LEU A 132 -10.46 -6.87 5.61
CA LEU A 132 -10.58 -8.32 5.82
C LEU A 132 -10.63 -9.12 4.51
N CYS A 133 -11.17 -8.53 3.43
CA CYS A 133 -11.26 -9.17 2.12
C CYS A 133 -10.09 -8.85 1.17
N THR A 134 -9.09 -8.10 1.61
CA THR A 134 -7.88 -7.77 0.81
C THR A 134 -6.65 -8.48 1.36
N ASN A 135 -5.51 -8.29 0.72
CA ASN A 135 -4.22 -8.84 1.14
C ASN A 135 -3.63 -8.17 2.41
N PHE A 136 -4.41 -7.38 3.15
CA PHE A 136 -3.94 -6.77 4.40
C PHE A 136 -3.44 -7.83 5.39
N ILE A 137 -4.17 -8.94 5.55
CA ILE A 137 -3.77 -10.02 6.46
C ILE A 137 -2.46 -10.68 6.02
N ASP A 138 -2.26 -10.89 4.72
CA ASP A 138 -1.02 -11.43 4.18
C ASP A 138 0.17 -10.49 4.44
N ILE A 139 -0.04 -9.17 4.32
CA ILE A 139 0.97 -8.17 4.69
C ILE A 139 1.29 -8.25 6.17
N VAL A 140 0.28 -8.35 7.04
CA VAL A 140 0.51 -8.49 8.48
C VAL A 140 1.36 -9.74 8.73
N ILE A 141 1.00 -10.90 8.16
CA ILE A 141 1.78 -12.13 8.28
C ILE A 141 3.21 -11.92 7.80
N GLU A 142 3.40 -11.29 6.63
CA GLU A 142 4.71 -11.02 6.04
C GLU A 142 5.59 -10.12 6.93
N GLN A 143 5.03 -9.03 7.43
CA GLN A 143 5.77 -8.06 8.26
C GLN A 143 5.99 -8.57 9.68
N LEU A 144 5.10 -9.46 10.14
CA LEU A 144 5.26 -10.25 11.35
C LEU A 144 6.05 -11.53 11.12
N LYS A 145 6.70 -11.75 9.95
CA LYS A 145 7.71 -12.81 9.75
C LYS A 145 8.90 -12.54 10.67
N ILE A 146 8.65 -12.77 11.94
CA ILE A 146 9.58 -13.03 13.00
C ILE A 146 10.10 -14.40 12.62
N GLY A 147 11.11 -14.40 11.75
CA GLY A 147 11.61 -15.62 11.14
C GLY A 147 11.80 -16.69 12.19
N THR A 148 11.36 -17.91 11.89
CA THR A 148 12.10 -19.12 12.30
C THR A 148 12.66 -19.08 13.74
N LEU A 149 11.85 -18.68 14.73
CA LEU A 149 12.23 -18.71 16.15
C LEU A 149 12.22 -20.14 16.73
N THR A 150 12.52 -21.12 15.89
CA THR A 150 12.71 -22.54 16.23
C THR A 150 13.74 -23.15 15.29
N GLN A 151 15.01 -22.76 15.44
CA GLN A 151 16.19 -23.64 15.42
C GLN A 151 17.44 -22.79 15.62
N ASN A 152 17.68 -22.36 16.86
CA ASN A 152 19.02 -22.02 17.32
C ASN A 152 19.32 -22.72 18.64
N GLN A 153 18.87 -23.97 18.75
CA GLN A 153 19.36 -24.92 19.74
C GLN A 153 19.67 -26.24 19.03
N GLN A 154 20.98 -26.55 18.97
CA GLN A 154 21.60 -27.86 18.77
C GLN A 154 21.51 -28.50 17.37
N SER A 155 22.62 -28.49 16.63
CA SER A 155 23.44 -29.70 16.37
C SER A 155 24.57 -29.41 15.37
N SER A 156 25.79 -29.63 15.82
CA SER A 156 27.01 -29.67 15.02
C SER A 156 27.15 -31.00 14.28
N SER A 157 27.24 -30.98 12.94
CA SER A 157 28.10 -31.88 12.16
C SER A 157 28.10 -31.51 10.66
N SER A 158 29.29 -31.59 10.08
CA SER A 158 29.76 -31.15 8.76
C SER A 158 29.19 -31.87 7.54
N SER A 159 28.95 -31.14 6.44
CA SER A 159 29.55 -31.37 5.10
C SER A 159 29.02 -30.34 4.07
N SER A 160 29.86 -30.03 3.08
CA SER A 160 29.88 -28.82 2.27
C SER A 160 29.54 -29.04 0.79
N THR A 161 28.81 -28.12 0.14
CA THR A 161 29.15 -27.60 -1.22
C THR A 161 28.26 -26.40 -1.65
N SER A 162 28.92 -25.23 -1.77
CA SER A 162 28.76 -24.14 -2.76
C SER A 162 27.45 -23.88 -3.51
N SER A 163 26.82 -22.72 -3.25
CA SER A 163 26.45 -21.76 -4.31
C SER A 163 26.42 -20.32 -3.74
N SER A 164 26.97 -19.38 -4.52
CA SER A 164 27.26 -18.01 -4.13
C SER A 164 26.03 -17.12 -4.25
N TYR A 165 25.29 -16.97 -3.16
CA TYR A 165 24.48 -15.79 -2.85
C TYR A 165 24.64 -15.47 -1.36
N LYS A 166 25.83 -15.01 -0.96
CA LYS A 166 25.98 -14.31 0.31
C LYS A 166 25.43 -12.89 0.15
N GLN A 167 24.10 -12.77 0.15
CA GLN A 167 23.44 -11.51 0.44
C GLN A 167 23.01 -11.55 1.89
N SER A 168 23.82 -10.90 2.71
CA SER A 168 23.63 -10.44 4.10
C SER A 168 22.19 -10.59 4.65
N LEU A 169 21.89 -11.71 5.31
CA LEU A 169 20.62 -12.00 6.00
C LEU A 169 20.67 -11.62 7.50
N GLU A 170 21.42 -10.58 7.86
CA GLU A 170 21.50 -10.05 9.24
C GLU A 170 20.98 -8.60 9.36
N GLY A 171 20.22 -8.10 8.37
CA GLY A 171 20.06 -6.65 8.20
C GLY A 171 18.66 -6.03 8.09
N GLN A 172 17.53 -6.75 8.04
CA GLN A 172 16.20 -6.11 7.94
C GLN A 172 15.11 -6.90 8.66
N SER A 173 15.18 -6.98 10.00
CA SER A 173 13.97 -7.27 10.77
C SER A 173 13.04 -6.07 10.64
N THR A 174 11.79 -6.26 10.21
CA THR A 174 10.79 -5.19 10.17
C THR A 174 10.76 -4.49 11.54
N PRO A 175 10.89 -3.15 11.59
CA PRO A 175 10.92 -2.42 12.84
C PRO A 175 9.71 -2.69 13.75
N ASN A 176 9.94 -2.72 15.06
CA ASN A 176 8.88 -3.05 16.02
C ASN A 176 7.72 -2.06 15.97
N TYR A 177 7.95 -0.79 15.65
CA TYR A 177 6.87 0.20 15.52
C TYR A 177 5.92 -0.13 14.34
N ILE A 178 6.43 -0.67 13.23
CA ILE A 178 5.61 -1.12 12.08
C ILE A 178 4.77 -2.34 12.50
N LYS A 179 5.42 -3.36 13.09
CA LYS A 179 4.75 -4.56 13.61
C LYS A 179 3.66 -4.17 14.61
N SER A 180 3.98 -3.25 15.50
CA SER A 180 3.08 -2.74 16.52
C SER A 180 1.88 -2.00 15.91
N GLY A 181 2.11 -1.13 14.92
CA GLY A 181 1.06 -0.40 14.20
C GLY A 181 0.12 -1.34 13.44
N LEU A 182 0.66 -2.35 12.75
CA LEU A 182 -0.13 -3.39 12.09
C LEU A 182 -0.98 -4.19 13.08
N LEU A 183 -0.41 -4.60 14.22
CA LEU A 183 -1.16 -5.28 15.28
C LEU A 183 -2.23 -4.39 15.91
N THR A 184 -2.02 -3.08 16.03
CA THR A 184 -3.08 -2.15 16.44
C THR A 184 -4.27 -2.22 15.49
N VAL A 185 -4.02 -2.23 14.18
CA VAL A 185 -5.08 -2.31 13.18
C VAL A 185 -5.79 -3.66 13.24
N VAL A 186 -5.06 -4.77 13.38
CA VAL A 186 -5.67 -6.11 13.57
C VAL A 186 -6.55 -6.15 14.81
N LEU A 187 -6.06 -5.64 15.94
CA LEU A 187 -6.87 -5.53 17.16
C LEU A 187 -8.14 -4.73 16.90
N LYS A 188 -8.04 -3.63 16.16
CA LYS A 188 -9.21 -2.82 15.80
C LYS A 188 -10.21 -3.58 14.92
N LEU A 189 -9.73 -4.38 13.97
CA LEU A 189 -10.58 -5.24 13.15
C LEU A 189 -11.27 -6.31 14.00
N ALA A 190 -10.58 -6.86 15.01
CA ALA A 190 -11.07 -7.90 15.91
C ALA A 190 -12.25 -7.45 16.79
N GLU A 191 -12.46 -6.14 16.99
CA GLU A 191 -13.62 -5.60 17.71
C GLU A 191 -14.97 -5.75 16.96
N GLY A 192 -14.95 -6.22 15.71
CA GLY A 192 -16.14 -6.28 14.85
C GLY A 192 -16.49 -7.68 14.35
N GLU A 193 -17.37 -7.75 13.37
CA GLU A 193 -17.78 -9.01 12.74
C GLU A 193 -16.84 -9.42 11.58
N GLY A 194 -16.93 -10.67 11.13
CA GLY A 194 -16.12 -11.19 10.03
C GLY A 194 -14.69 -11.55 10.44
N LEU A 195 -14.53 -12.22 11.58
CA LEU A 195 -13.20 -12.54 12.13
C LEU A 195 -12.58 -13.81 11.52
N GLU A 196 -13.31 -14.52 10.66
CA GLU A 196 -12.87 -15.75 10.02
C GLU A 196 -11.55 -15.56 9.24
N GLN A 197 -11.38 -14.38 8.65
CA GLN A 197 -10.18 -14.00 7.90
C GLN A 197 -8.97 -13.77 8.81
N LEU A 198 -9.17 -13.48 10.11
CA LEU A 198 -8.07 -13.31 11.07
C LEU A 198 -7.49 -14.65 11.55
N ARG A 199 -8.17 -15.77 11.32
CA ARG A 199 -7.69 -17.10 11.78
C ARG A 199 -6.31 -17.46 11.26
N SER A 200 -5.93 -16.99 10.06
CA SER A 200 -4.60 -17.21 9.49
C SER A 200 -3.47 -16.54 10.30
N LEU A 201 -3.79 -15.55 11.14
CA LEU A 201 -2.83 -14.88 12.02
C LEU A 201 -2.52 -15.67 13.30
N ILE A 202 -3.38 -16.61 13.72
CA ILE A 202 -3.25 -17.32 14.99
C ILE A 202 -1.83 -17.89 15.20
N PRO A 203 -1.23 -18.63 14.24
CA PRO A 203 0.12 -19.18 14.42
C PRO A 203 1.17 -18.07 14.64
N CYS A 204 1.05 -16.94 13.94
CA CYS A 204 1.96 -15.81 14.10
C CYS A 204 1.82 -15.14 15.48
N LEU A 205 0.58 -14.99 15.97
CA LEU A 205 0.29 -14.39 17.27
C LEU A 205 0.79 -15.28 18.43
N GLU A 206 0.65 -16.60 18.32
CA GLU A 206 1.19 -17.55 19.31
C GLU A 206 2.72 -17.51 19.43
N ILE A 207 3.42 -17.31 18.30
CA ILE A 207 4.88 -17.12 18.28
C ILE A 207 5.22 -15.79 18.96
N LEU A 208 4.51 -14.72 18.63
CA LEU A 208 4.68 -13.39 19.23
C LEU A 208 4.50 -13.39 20.76
N MET A 209 3.58 -14.21 21.28
CA MET A 209 3.39 -14.39 22.71
C MET A 209 4.62 -14.94 23.45
N LYS A 210 5.57 -15.53 22.73
CA LYS A 210 6.83 -16.06 23.28
C LYS A 210 8.00 -15.07 23.14
N CYS A 211 7.82 -13.96 22.42
CA CYS A 211 8.85 -12.94 22.24
C CYS A 211 9.09 -12.11 23.52
N GLN A 212 10.29 -11.51 23.61
CA GLN A 212 10.68 -10.63 24.73
C GLN A 212 10.17 -9.20 24.58
N GLU A 213 9.76 -8.80 23.36
CA GLU A 213 9.21 -7.48 23.09
C GLU A 213 7.83 -7.36 23.78
N LYS A 214 7.71 -6.42 24.73
CA LYS A 214 6.55 -6.33 25.63
C LYS A 214 5.29 -5.81 24.95
N GLU A 215 5.43 -4.84 24.06
CA GLU A 215 4.33 -4.20 23.36
C GLU A 215 3.65 -5.17 22.37
N LEU A 216 4.45 -5.82 21.52
CA LEU A 216 4.00 -6.83 20.56
C LEU A 216 3.38 -8.04 21.27
N LYS A 217 4.01 -8.51 22.35
CA LYS A 217 3.47 -9.59 23.20
C LYS A 217 2.14 -9.20 23.84
N GLY A 218 2.01 -7.95 24.27
CA GLY A 218 0.78 -7.40 24.85
C GLY A 218 -0.36 -7.39 23.83
N LYS A 219 -0.11 -6.88 22.63
CA LYS A 219 -1.10 -6.83 21.54
C LYS A 219 -1.49 -8.20 21.04
N ALA A 220 -0.53 -9.12 20.85
CA ALA A 220 -0.83 -10.48 20.42
C ALA A 220 -1.78 -11.20 21.40
N ARG A 221 -1.62 -10.96 22.70
CA ARG A 221 -2.51 -11.49 23.75
C ARG A 221 -3.90 -10.87 23.80
N GLN A 222 -4.07 -9.65 23.28
CA GLN A 222 -5.38 -9.00 23.23
C GLN A 222 -6.18 -9.46 22.00
N ILE A 223 -5.48 -9.89 20.94
CA ILE A 223 -6.10 -10.34 19.70
C ILE A 223 -6.57 -11.81 19.81
N LEU A 224 -5.84 -12.65 20.55
CA LEU A 224 -6.20 -14.04 20.86
C LEU A 224 -7.17 -14.12 22.05
#